data_AF-A0A2H0DH21-F1
#
_entry.id   AF-A0A2H0DH21-F1
#
_cell.length_a   1.000
_cell.length_b   1.000
_cell.length_c   1.000
_cell.angle_alpha   90.00
_cell.angle_beta   90.00
_cell.angle_gamma   90.00
#
_symmetry.space_group_name_H-M   'P 1'
#
loop_
_entity.id
_entity.type
_entity.pdbx_description
1 polymer ?
#
loop_
_entity_poly.entity_id
_entity_poly.type
_entity_poly.pdbx_seq_one_letter_code
_entity_poly.pdbx_strand_id
1 'polypeptide(L)' 'MPNLTLAISEEIKQRMAMFPEINWSEVARQAIIEKTKIMEHAQTLLAGSKLTEQDAVRLGEQAKLKVSKRHS' A
#
# COMPACT_ATOMS: atom_id res chain seq x y z
N MET A 1 15.39 -1.65 -21.81
CA MET A 1 14.85 -1.59 -20.44
C MET A 1 14.76 -0.12 -20.03
N PRO A 2 13.66 0.33 -19.41
CA PRO A 2 13.58 1.68 -18.85
C PRO A 2 14.61 1.84 -17.71
N ASN A 3 15.20 3.02 -17.58
CA ASN A 3 16.09 3.38 -16.48
C ASN A 3 15.38 4.35 -15.51
N LEU A 4 15.74 4.28 -14.24
CA LEU A 4 15.25 5.18 -13.20
C LEU A 4 16.46 5.66 -12.40
N THR A 5 16.67 6.97 -12.38
CA THR A 5 17.69 7.62 -11.54
C THR A 5 17.03 8.16 -10.29
N LEU A 6 17.51 7.74 -9.12
CA LEU A 6 16.99 8.18 -7.82
C LEU A 6 18.02 9.07 -7.14
N ALA A 7 17.59 10.26 -6.73
CA ALA A 7 18.36 11.11 -5.84
C ALA A 7 18.10 10.67 -4.39
N ILE A 8 19.18 10.48 -3.64
CA ILE A 8 19.15 10.16 -2.20
C ILE A 8 20.00 11.19 -1.44
N SER A 9 19.71 11.38 -0.16
CA SER A 9 20.55 12.23 0.69
C SER A 9 21.94 11.61 0.88
N GLU A 10 22.95 12.45 1.13
CA GLU A 10 24.31 11.97 1.35
C GLU A 10 24.40 11.07 2.59
N GLU A 11 23.59 11.33 3.62
CA GLU A 11 23.48 10.48 4.81
C GLU A 11 23.05 9.05 4.45
N ILE A 12 22.01 8.90 3.62
CA ILE A 12 21.54 7.58 3.19
C ILE A 12 22.62 6.89 2.35
N LYS A 13 23.26 7.62 1.44
CA LYS A 13 24.34 7.07 0.60
C LYS A 13 25.52 6.57 1.44
N GLN A 14 25.92 7.31 2.46
CA GLN A 14 26.96 6.89 3.41
C GLN A 14 26.56 5.62 4.14
N ARG A 15 25.31 5.53 4.61
CA ARG A 15 24.78 4.33 5.26
C ARG A 15 24.75 3.12 4.33
N MET A 16 24.38 3.31 3.07
CA MET A 16 24.40 2.26 2.06
C MET A 16 25.83 1.77 1.78
N ALA A 17 26.80 2.69 1.73
CA ALA A 17 28.20 2.38 1.49
C ALA A 17 28.84 1.54 2.62
N MET A 18 28.29 1.56 3.83
CA MET A 18 28.72 0.69 4.93
C MET A 18 28.38 -0.80 4.69
N PHE A 19 27.46 -1.11 3.77
CA PHE A 19 27.05 -2.47 3.43
C PHE A 19 27.25 -2.74 1.92
N PRO A 20 28.51 -2.82 1.46
CA PRO A 20 28.84 -2.99 0.04
C PRO A 20 28.39 -4.34 -0.54
N GLU A 21 28.12 -5.33 0.29
CA GLU A 21 27.60 -6.65 -0.09
C GLU A 21 26.15 -6.61 -0.57
N ILE A 22 25.42 -5.53 -0.28
CA ILE A 22 24.01 -5.39 -0.64
C ILE A 22 23.88 -4.81 -2.05
N ASN A 23 23.13 -5.50 -2.92
CA ASN A 23 22.71 -4.96 -4.21
C ASN A 23 21.54 -3.99 -4.03
N TRP A 24 21.86 -2.73 -3.72
CA TRP A 24 20.88 -1.68 -3.48
C TRP A 24 19.93 -1.41 -4.65
N SER A 25 20.37 -1.63 -5.89
CA SER A 25 19.50 -1.50 -7.06
C SER A 25 18.40 -2.56 -7.07
N GLU A 26 18.70 -3.78 -6.63
CA GLU A 26 17.69 -4.84 -6.50
C GLU A 26 16.73 -4.57 -5.34
N VAL A 27 17.26 -4.10 -4.20
CA VAL A 27 16.42 -3.68 -3.06
C VAL A 27 15.41 -2.61 -3.48
N ALA A 28 15.87 -1.58 -4.20
CA ALA A 28 15.00 -0.52 -4.71
C ALA A 28 13.96 -1.07 -5.70
N ARG A 29 14.37 -1.98 -6.60
CA ARG A 29 13.47 -2.62 -7.57
C ARG A 29 12.35 -3.37 -6.87
N GLN A 30 12.67 -4.21 -5.89
CA GLN A 30 11.67 -4.99 -5.15
C GLN A 30 10.71 -4.09 -4.38
N ALA A 31 11.21 -3.06 -3.71
CA ALA A 31 10.38 -2.09 -2.99
C ALA A 31 9.39 -1.38 -3.92
N ILE A 32 9.82 -0.99 -5.13
CA ILE A 32 8.95 -0.37 -6.13
C ILE A 32 7.89 -1.36 -6.62
N ILE A 33 8.27 -2.61 -6.96
CA ILE A 33 7.32 -3.64 -7.41
C ILE A 33 6.24 -3.90 -6.35
N GLU A 34 6.67 -4.07 -5.11
CA GLU A 34 5.76 -4.37 -4.00
C GLU A 34 4.81 -3.20 -3.73
N LYS A 35 5.33 -1.96 -3.72
CA LYS A 35 4.50 -0.77 -3.54
C LYS A 35 3.49 -0.60 -4.67
N THR A 36 3.88 -0.82 -5.92
CA THR A 36 2.98 -0.73 -7.08
C THR A 36 1.85 -1.75 -6.95
N LYS A 37 2.14 -3.01 -6.62
CA LYS A 37 1.10 -4.04 -6.40
C LYS A 37 0.11 -3.64 -5.31
N ILE A 38 0.60 -3.11 -4.18
CA ILE A 38 -0.26 -2.62 -3.09
C ILE A 38 -1.19 -1.51 -3.60
N MET A 39 -0.65 -0.56 -4.37
CA MET A 39 -1.44 0.56 -4.90
C MET A 39 -2.46 0.10 -5.96
N GLU A 40 -2.11 -0.86 -6.83
CA GLU A 40 -3.03 -1.46 -7.80
C GLU A 40 -4.18 -2.21 -7.12
N HIS A 41 -3.88 -2.97 -6.06
CA HIS A 41 -4.90 -3.65 -5.27
C HIS A 41 -5.80 -2.64 -4.54
N ALA A 42 -5.22 -1.62 -3.91
CA ALA A 42 -5.97 -0.56 -3.26
C ALA A 42 -6.87 0.16 -4.27
N GLN A 43 -6.35 0.49 -5.45
CA GLN A 43 -7.13 1.10 -6.51
C GLN A 43 -8.24 0.17 -7.00
N THR A 44 -8.00 -1.13 -7.13
CA THR A 44 -9.03 -2.11 -7.55
C THR A 44 -10.15 -2.22 -6.51
N LEU A 45 -9.79 -2.30 -5.23
CA LEU A 45 -10.74 -2.29 -4.11
C LEU A 45 -11.58 -1.00 -4.11
N LEU A 46 -10.94 0.14 -4.38
CA LEU A 46 -11.58 1.45 -4.42
C LEU A 46 -12.36 1.70 -5.72
N ALA A 47 -11.95 1.14 -6.86
CA ALA A 47 -12.56 1.35 -8.17
C ALA A 47 -13.96 0.73 -8.27
N GLY A 48 -14.22 -0.36 -7.54
CA GLY A 48 -15.56 -0.93 -7.36
C GLY A 48 -16.38 -0.23 -6.26
N SER A 49 -15.75 0.66 -5.48
CA SER A 49 -16.34 1.29 -4.31
C SER A 49 -16.70 2.74 -4.63
N LYS A 50 -17.96 2.96 -5.00
CA LYS A 50 -18.64 4.25 -4.71
C LYS A 50 -19.03 4.32 -3.23
N LEU A 51 -18.19 3.81 -2.32
CA LEU A 51 -18.49 3.85 -0.90
C LEU A 51 -18.29 5.28 -0.42
N THR A 52 -19.39 6.01 -0.34
CA THR A 52 -19.42 7.32 0.30
C THR A 52 -19.34 7.13 1.81
N GLU A 53 -18.96 8.19 2.54
CA GLU A 53 -18.96 8.17 4.00
C GLU A 53 -20.36 7.80 4.57
N GLN A 54 -21.43 8.24 3.89
CA GLN A 54 -22.81 7.87 4.20
C GLN A 54 -23.08 6.37 3.98
N ASP A 55 -22.50 5.75 2.94
CA ASP A 55 -22.62 4.31 2.73
C ASP A 55 -21.89 3.50 3.79
N ALA A 56 -20.72 3.96 4.26
CA ALA A 56 -19.98 3.30 5.34
C ALA A 56 -20.79 3.30 6.66
N VAL A 57 -21.40 4.43 7.01
CA VAL A 57 -22.29 4.54 8.19
C VAL A 57 -23.49 3.62 8.05
N ARG A 58 -24.18 3.67 6.90
CA ARG A 58 -25.36 2.83 6.63
C ARG A 58 -25.03 1.33 6.69
N LEU A 59 -23.90 0.90 6.12
CA LEU A 59 -23.45 -0.50 6.19
C LEU A 59 -23.11 -0.92 7.62
N GLY A 60 -22.50 -0.04 8.41
CA GLY A 60 -22.21 -0.28 9.83
C GLY A 60 -23.49 -0.50 10.66
N GLU A 61 -24.51 0.33 10.45
CA GLU A 61 -25.81 0.17 11.10
C GLU A 61 -26.52 -1.13 10.70
N GLN A 62 -26.50 -1.46 9.41
CA GLN A 62 -27.07 -2.72 8.91
C GLN A 62 -26.36 -3.95 9.46
N ALA A 63 -25.03 -3.91 9.60
CA ALA A 63 -24.26 -4.98 10.21
C ALA A 63 -24.64 -5.15 11.70
N LYS A 64 -24.74 -4.04 12.45
CA LYS A 64 -25.13 -4.06 13.87
C LYS A 64 -26.53 -4.65 14.07
N LEU A 65 -27.49 -4.27 13.23
CA LEU A 65 -28.85 -4.82 13.25
C LEU A 65 -28.88 -6.33 12.95
N LYS A 66 -28.11 -6.79 11.95
CA LYS A 66 -28.03 -8.21 11.60
C LYS A 66 -27.36 -9.05 12.69
N VAL A 67 -26.30 -8.54 13.31
CA VAL A 67 -25.63 -9.20 14.44
C VAL A 67 -26.56 -9.28 15.65
N SER A 68 -27.27 -8.20 15.97
CA SER A 68 -28.26 -8.18 17.05
C SER A 68 -29.36 -9.22 16.84
N LYS A 69 -29.93 -9.31 15.63
CA LYS A 69 -30.99 -10.29 15.30
C LYS A 69 -30.52 -11.74 15.33
N ARG A 70 -29.22 -12.00 15.18
CA ARG A 70 -28.65 -13.35 15.22
C ARG A 70 -28.33 -13.82 16.65
N HIS A 71 -28.27 -12.89 17.59
CA HIS A 71 -28.00 -13.12 19.01
C HIS A 71 -29.16 -12.73 19.93
N SER A 72 -30.36 -12.51 19.36
CA SER A 72 -31.62 -12.32 20.10
C SER A 72 -32.42 -13.61 20.14
#